data_AF-A0A7U9RSC7-F1
#
_entry.id   AF-A0A7U9RSC7-F1
#
_cell.length_a   1.000
_cell.length_b   1.000
_cell.length_c   1.000
_cell.angle_alpha   90.00
_cell.angle_beta   90.00
_cell.angle_gamma   90.00
#
_symmetry.space_group_name_H-M   'P 1'
#
loop_
_entity.id
_entity.type
_entity.pdbx_description
1 polymer ?
#
loop_
_entity_poly.entity_id
_entity_poly.type
_entity_poly.pdbx_seq_one_letter_code
_entity_poly.pdbx_strand_id
1 'polypeptide(L)'
;MEKETRTDKNGYAVSEEFGTVKIANDVVAMIAGLAATEVEGVGAMAGNITNELMGKVGMKKQTKGVKIDILDGNVSVELAVTLEYGFNIPTTCNKVQEKVKNAIETMTGFNVSDVNVRIVGIKMASDK
;
A
#
# COMPACT_ATOMS: atom_id res chain seq x y z
N MET A 1 0.27 4.15 -31.86
CA MET A 1 0.98 2.94 -31.41
C MET A 1 0.44 2.60 -30.04
N GLU A 2 -0.39 1.57 -29.95
CA GLU A 2 -0.85 1.03 -28.66
C GLU A 2 0.38 0.44 -27.95
N LYS A 3 0.71 0.94 -26.76
CA LYS A 3 1.78 0.35 -25.94
C LYS A 3 1.27 -1.03 -25.47
N GLU A 4 1.91 -2.11 -25.91
CA GLU A 4 1.57 -3.47 -25.47
C GLU A 4 2.00 -3.67 -24.02
N THR A 5 1.03 -3.74 -23.11
CA THR A 5 1.25 -4.08 -21.71
C THR A 5 1.34 -5.60 -21.55
N ARG A 6 2.46 -6.12 -21.02
CA ARG A 6 2.62 -7.54 -20.68
C ARG A 6 2.82 -7.70 -19.16
N THR A 7 1.98 -8.54 -18.55
CA THR A 7 2.06 -8.88 -17.12
C THR A 7 2.98 -10.07 -16.92
N ASP A 8 4.17 -9.84 -16.36
CA ASP A 8 5.05 -10.89 -15.87
C ASP A 8 4.67 -11.25 -14.42
N LYS A 9 4.83 -12.51 -14.00
CA LYS A 9 4.37 -13.05 -12.69
C LYS A 9 4.93 -12.35 -11.43
N ASN A 10 5.73 -11.28 -11.55
CA ASN A 10 6.32 -10.58 -10.42
C ASN A 10 6.51 -9.05 -10.61
N GLY A 11 5.91 -8.44 -11.64
CA GLY A 11 6.01 -6.99 -11.85
C GLY A 11 5.40 -6.48 -13.17
N TYR A 12 5.19 -5.17 -13.23
CA TYR A 12 4.64 -4.46 -14.39
C TYR A 12 5.72 -3.77 -15.21
N ALA A 13 5.71 -3.98 -16.53
CA ALA A 13 6.68 -3.42 -17.46
C ALA A 13 6.10 -2.23 -18.23
N VAL A 14 6.78 -1.09 -18.19
CA VAL A 14 6.49 0.10 -19.02
C VAL A 14 7.60 0.24 -20.06
N SER A 15 7.23 0.19 -21.34
CA SER A 15 8.16 0.37 -22.46
C SER A 15 8.35 1.85 -22.80
N GLU A 16 9.60 2.29 -22.86
CA GLU A 16 10.05 3.66 -23.15
C GLU A 16 11.12 3.65 -24.26
N GLU A 17 11.38 4.78 -24.91
CA GLU A 17 12.38 4.88 -26.02
C GLU A 17 13.79 4.44 -25.62
N PHE A 18 14.12 4.48 -24.33
CA PHE A 18 15.43 4.13 -23.79
C PHE A 18 15.48 2.77 -23.06
N GLY A 19 14.41 1.96 -23.13
CA GLY A 19 14.37 0.63 -22.52
C GLY A 19 13.03 0.27 -21.84
N THR A 20 13.07 -0.63 -20.87
CA THR A 20 11.88 -1.10 -20.15
C THR A 20 12.07 -0.90 -18.65
N VAL A 21 11.13 -0.18 -18.03
CA VAL A 21 11.06 -0.04 -16.57
C VAL A 21 10.15 -1.14 -16.03
N LYS A 22 10.62 -1.90 -15.04
CA LYS A 22 9.79 -2.90 -14.34
C LYS A 22 9.59 -2.52 -12.88
N ILE A 23 8.34 -2.38 -12.46
CA ILE A 23 7.98 -2.08 -11.07
C ILE A 23 7.48 -3.37 -10.41
N ALA A 24 8.14 -3.78 -9.33
CA ALA A 24 7.73 -4.95 -8.56
C ALA A 24 6.51 -4.62 -7.67
N ASN A 25 5.64 -5.61 -7.46
CA ASN A 25 4.44 -5.44 -6.63
C ASN A 25 4.79 -4.98 -5.21
N ASP A 26 5.89 -5.48 -4.64
CA ASP A 26 6.38 -5.08 -3.31
C ASP A 26 6.68 -3.58 -3.23
N VAL A 27 7.12 -2.95 -4.32
CA VAL A 27 7.39 -1.50 -4.36
C VAL A 27 6.09 -0.71 -4.30
N VAL A 28 5.06 -1.15 -5.04
CA VAL A 28 3.71 -0.54 -4.98
C VAL A 28 3.11 -0.70 -3.58
N ALA A 29 3.30 -1.87 -2.95
CA ALA A 29 2.85 -2.13 -1.59
C ALA A 29 3.55 -1.21 -0.56
N MET A 30 4.85 -0.95 -0.72
CA MET A 30 5.58 0.00 0.11
C MET A 30 5.05 1.43 -0.04
N ILE A 31 4.77 1.88 -1.27
CA ILE A 31 4.19 3.21 -1.52
C ILE A 31 2.83 3.34 -0.82
N ALA A 32 1.95 2.35 -0.98
CA ALA A 32 0.64 2.33 -0.36
C ALA A 32 0.73 2.35 1.18
N GLY A 33 1.64 1.54 1.74
CA GLY A 33 1.85 1.48 3.19
C GLY A 33 2.34 2.81 3.77
N LEU A 34 3.36 3.40 3.15
CA LEU A 34 3.90 4.70 3.58
C LEU A 34 2.82 5.80 3.49
N ALA A 35 2.12 5.88 2.36
CA ALA A 35 1.05 6.85 2.15
C ALA A 35 -0.08 6.71 3.17
N ALA A 36 -0.47 5.49 3.52
CA ALA A 36 -1.49 5.24 4.55
C ALA A 36 -1.01 5.68 5.94
N THR A 37 0.25 5.44 6.31
CA THR A 37 0.80 5.85 7.61
C THR A 37 1.00 7.35 7.76
N GLU A 38 1.04 8.12 6.67
CA GLU A 38 1.11 9.59 6.70
C GLU A 38 -0.23 10.25 7.05
N VAL A 39 -1.33 9.50 7.05
CA VAL A 39 -2.66 10.06 7.35
C VAL A 39 -2.85 10.18 8.86
N GLU A 40 -3.17 11.39 9.32
CA GLU A 40 -3.50 11.63 10.73
C GLU A 40 -4.65 10.73 11.21
N GLY A 41 -4.45 10.13 12.39
CA GLY A 41 -5.37 9.16 12.97
C GLY A 41 -5.09 7.70 12.57
N VAL A 42 -4.14 7.45 11.67
CA VAL A 42 -3.59 6.10 11.45
C VAL A 42 -2.51 5.82 12.49
N GLY A 43 -2.79 4.89 13.40
CA GLY A 43 -1.87 4.55 14.49
C GLY A 43 -0.79 3.55 14.09
N ALA A 44 -1.13 2.59 13.23
CA ALA A 44 -0.20 1.60 12.67
C ALA A 44 -0.86 0.82 11.51
N MET A 45 -0.05 0.09 10.73
CA MET A 45 -0.53 -0.93 9.79
C MET A 45 -0.24 -2.35 10.30
N ALA A 46 -1.11 -3.30 9.95
CA ALA A 46 -1.14 -4.64 10.52
C ALA A 46 0.07 -5.48 10.09
N GLY A 47 1.15 -5.43 10.86
CA GLY A 47 2.39 -6.14 10.56
C GLY A 47 3.50 -5.24 10.01
N ASN A 48 3.42 -3.96 10.34
CA ASN A 48 4.58 -3.09 10.48
C ASN A 48 5.55 -3.73 11.51
N ILE A 49 6.43 -4.59 11.00
CA ILE A 49 7.54 -5.17 11.74
C ILE A 49 8.52 -4.02 11.98
N THR A 50 8.58 -3.50 13.21
CA THR A 50 9.73 -2.71 13.62
C THR A 50 10.98 -3.56 13.45
N ASN A 51 12.13 -2.94 13.15
CA ASN A 51 13.42 -3.62 12.94
C ASN A 51 13.77 -4.67 14.03
N GLU A 52 13.18 -4.59 15.22
CA GLU A 52 13.33 -5.54 16.33
C GLU A 52 12.82 -6.97 16.02
N LEU A 53 11.81 -7.15 15.16
CA LEU A 53 11.29 -8.49 14.84
C LEU A 53 12.04 -9.17 13.67
N MET A 54 12.91 -8.45 12.96
CA MET A 54 13.66 -8.97 11.81
C MET A 54 14.76 -9.98 12.20
N GLY A 55 15.17 -10.00 13.47
CA GLY A 55 16.14 -10.98 14.00
C GLY A 55 15.60 -12.40 14.17
N LYS A 56 14.28 -12.62 14.05
CA LYS A 56 13.65 -13.94 14.22
C LYS A 56 13.23 -14.52 12.86
N VAL A 57 14.21 -15.20 12.28
CA VAL A 57 14.21 -16.16 11.16
C VAL A 57 12.84 -16.77 10.79
N GLY A 58 12.45 -16.66 9.51
CA GLY A 58 11.69 -17.72 8.82
C GLY A 58 10.32 -17.37 8.21
N MET A 59 9.75 -16.20 8.43
CA MET A 59 8.43 -15.87 7.84
C MET A 59 8.57 -15.06 6.55
N LYS A 60 7.99 -15.58 5.47
CA LYS A 60 7.89 -14.98 4.14
C LYS A 60 7.61 -13.48 4.23
N LYS A 61 8.44 -12.69 3.55
CA LYS A 61 8.36 -11.23 3.37
C LYS A 61 7.08 -10.81 2.62
N GLN A 62 5.91 -11.07 3.16
CA GLN A 62 4.77 -10.24 2.80
C GLN A 62 4.81 -9.05 3.76
N THR A 63 4.75 -7.85 3.20
CA THR A 63 4.36 -6.64 3.92
C THR A 63 3.01 -6.93 4.56
N LYS A 64 3.05 -7.49 5.76
CA LYS A 64 1.87 -7.80 6.53
C LYS A 64 1.13 -6.47 6.65
N GLY A 65 -0.08 -6.42 6.10
CA GLY A 65 -0.95 -5.25 6.17
C GLY A 65 -1.21 -4.53 4.85
N VAL A 66 -0.52 -4.88 3.76
CA VAL A 66 -0.80 -4.37 2.41
C VAL A 66 -0.79 -5.52 1.41
N LYS A 67 -1.88 -5.70 0.68
CA LYS A 67 -1.96 -6.59 -0.49
C LYS A 67 -2.23 -5.74 -1.73
N ILE A 68 -1.50 -6.05 -2.80
CA ILE A 68 -1.60 -5.38 -4.09
C ILE A 68 -1.88 -6.44 -5.16
N ASP A 69 -2.92 -6.22 -5.93
CA ASP A 69 -3.21 -6.97 -7.15
C ASP A 69 -3.18 -5.99 -8.32
N ILE A 70 -2.42 -6.32 -9.37
CA ILE A 70 -2.28 -5.46 -10.55
C ILE A 70 -2.71 -6.26 -11.78
N LEU A 71 -3.67 -5.72 -12.54
CA LEU A 71 -4.21 -6.29 -13.77
C LEU A 71 -4.36 -5.20 -14.84
N ASP A 72 -3.76 -5.41 -16.01
CA ASP A 72 -3.68 -4.48 -17.14
C ASP A 72 -3.41 -3.01 -16.76
N GLY A 73 -2.53 -2.76 -15.78
CA GLY A 73 -2.18 -1.41 -15.31
C GLY A 73 -3.16 -0.81 -14.31
N ASN A 74 -4.20 -1.55 -13.95
CA ASN A 74 -5.14 -1.23 -12.87
C ASN A 74 -4.70 -1.91 -11.58
N VAL A 75 -4.71 -1.16 -10.49
CA VAL A 75 -4.24 -1.59 -9.17
C VAL A 75 -5.42 -1.65 -8.21
N SER A 76 -5.59 -2.80 -7.56
CA SER A 76 -6.46 -2.94 -6.40
C SER A 76 -5.62 -3.06 -5.13
N VAL A 77 -5.98 -2.30 -4.11
CA VAL A 77 -5.25 -2.21 -2.85
C VAL A 77 -6.12 -2.71 -1.70
N GLU A 78 -5.56 -3.57 -0.85
CA GLU A 78 -6.16 -3.96 0.42
C GLU A 78 -5.21 -3.59 1.57
N LEU A 79 -5.70 -2.77 2.49
CA LEU A 79 -4.96 -2.22 3.62
C LEU A 79 -5.56 -2.76 4.92
N ALA A 80 -4.71 -3.13 5.86
CA ALA A 80 -5.12 -3.47 7.22
C ALA A 80 -4.51 -2.47 8.20
N VAL A 81 -5.36 -1.67 8.86
CA VAL A 81 -4.96 -0.46 9.58
C VAL A 81 -5.51 -0.48 11.00
N THR A 82 -4.70 -0.02 11.96
CA THR A 82 -5.12 0.34 13.31
C THR A 82 -5.30 1.86 13.37
N LEU A 83 -6.45 2.32 13.85
CA LEU A 83 -6.71 3.76 14.01
C LEU A 83 -6.45 4.22 15.44
N GLU A 84 -6.10 5.48 15.61
CA GLU A 84 -5.98 6.09 16.93
C GLU A 84 -7.36 6.39 17.51
N TYR A 85 -7.50 6.21 18.83
CA TYR A 85 -8.71 6.58 19.54
C TYR A 85 -9.02 8.08 19.38
N GLY A 86 -10.30 8.41 19.20
CA GLY A 86 -10.76 9.80 19.04
C GLY A 86 -10.90 10.25 17.58
N PHE A 87 -10.44 9.47 16.60
CA PHE A 87 -10.63 9.78 15.18
C PHE A 87 -11.91 9.13 14.63
N ASN A 88 -12.59 9.84 13.71
CA ASN A 88 -13.78 9.33 13.03
C ASN A 88 -13.37 8.31 11.95
N ILE A 89 -13.76 7.04 12.14
CA ILE A 89 -13.32 5.94 11.27
C ILE A 89 -13.63 6.18 9.78
N PRO A 90 -14.87 6.47 9.34
CA PRO A 90 -15.15 6.69 7.92
C PRO A 90 -14.37 7.87 7.32
N THR A 91 -14.28 8.98 8.06
CA THR A 91 -13.56 10.18 7.58
C THR A 91 -12.07 9.91 7.43
N THR A 92 -11.44 9.25 8.41
CA THR A 92 -10.03 8.88 8.32
C THR A 92 -9.78 7.85 7.22
N CYS A 93 -10.67 6.87 7.04
CA CYS A 93 -10.55 5.90 5.94
C CYS A 93 -10.62 6.57 4.57
N ASN A 94 -11.53 7.52 4.36
CA ASN A 94 -11.61 8.29 3.11
C ASN A 94 -10.28 9.02 2.82
N LYS A 95 -9.67 9.64 3.83
CA LYS A 95 -8.36 10.30 3.69
C LYS A 95 -7.26 9.28 3.34
N VAL A 96 -7.25 8.10 3.96
CA VAL A 96 -6.32 7.01 3.61
C VAL A 96 -6.49 6.60 2.16
N GLN A 97 -7.73 6.38 1.71
CA GLN A 97 -8.03 5.95 0.35
C GLN A 97 -7.55 6.98 -0.68
N GLU A 98 -7.86 8.26 -0.48
CA GLU A 98 -7.43 9.35 -1.35
C GLU A 98 -5.90 9.47 -1.41
N LYS A 99 -5.25 9.48 -0.24
CA LYS A 99 -3.79 9.62 -0.13
C LYS A 99 -3.05 8.46 -0.80
N VAL A 100 -3.51 7.23 -0.60
CA VAL A 100 -2.93 6.01 -1.19
C VAL A 100 -3.13 6.00 -2.70
N LYS A 101 -4.35 6.30 -3.17
CA LYS A 101 -4.64 6.41 -4.61
C LYS A 101 -3.71 7.43 -5.27
N ASN A 102 -3.67 8.65 -4.75
CA ASN A 102 -2.85 9.72 -5.31
C ASN A 102 -1.36 9.36 -5.33
N ALA A 103 -0.84 8.74 -4.27
CA ALA A 103 0.56 8.34 -4.20
C ALA A 103 0.93 7.29 -5.26
N ILE A 104 0.13 6.23 -5.41
CA ILE A 104 0.39 5.18 -6.40
C ILE A 104 0.29 5.74 -7.82
N GLU A 105 -0.79 6.45 -8.14
CA GLU A 105 -1.02 6.98 -9.49
C GLU A 105 0.09 7.97 -9.89
N THR A 106 0.49 8.86 -8.96
CA THR A 106 1.52 9.87 -9.23
C THR A 106 2.92 9.26 -9.39
N MET A 107 3.27 8.27 -8.57
CA MET A 107 4.63 7.70 -8.56
C MET A 107 4.85 6.61 -9.62
N THR A 108 3.79 5.89 -10.00
CA THR A 108 3.90 4.70 -10.87
C THR A 108 3.22 4.86 -12.22
N GLY A 109 2.28 5.81 -12.35
CA GLY A 109 1.46 5.96 -13.53
C GLY A 109 0.38 4.88 -13.70
N PHE A 110 0.21 3.97 -12.73
CA PHE A 110 -0.91 3.02 -12.73
C PHE A 110 -2.23 3.72 -12.42
N ASN A 111 -3.34 3.11 -12.83
CA ASN A 111 -4.67 3.52 -12.40
C ASN A 111 -5.06 2.74 -11.15
N VAL A 112 -5.58 3.39 -10.10
CA VAL A 112 -6.04 2.68 -8.91
C VAL A 112 -7.55 2.52 -9.00
N SER A 113 -8.01 1.27 -9.10
CA SER A 113 -9.45 0.96 -9.19
C SER A 113 -10.12 1.09 -7.83
N ASP A 114 -9.53 0.49 -6.79
CA ASP A 114 -10.12 0.39 -5.47
C ASP A 114 -9.05 0.43 -4.37
N VAL A 115 -9.37 1.11 -3.28
CA VAL A 115 -8.58 1.07 -2.04
C VAL A 115 -9.48 0.60 -0.90
N ASN A 116 -9.29 -0.66 -0.49
CA ASN A 116 -10.08 -1.30 0.55
C ASN A 116 -9.35 -1.17 1.89
N VAL A 117 -10.00 -0.58 2.89
CA VAL A 117 -9.42 -0.37 4.22
C VAL A 117 -10.13 -1.26 5.24
N ARG A 118 -9.40 -2.22 5.80
CA ARG A 118 -9.83 -3.07 6.91
C ARG A 118 -9.29 -2.54 8.22
N ILE A 119 -10.18 -2.19 9.16
CA ILE A 119 -9.78 -1.79 10.50
C ILE A 119 -9.50 -3.03 11.36
N VAL A 120 -8.28 -3.16 11.86
CA VAL A 120 -7.85 -4.32 12.65
C VAL A 120 -7.82 -4.05 14.16
N GLY A 121 -7.91 -2.78 14.55
CA GLY A 121 -7.93 -2.38 15.96
C GLY A 121 -7.97 -0.89 16.15
N ILE A 122 -8.09 -0.48 17.42
CA ILE A 122 -7.97 0.90 17.87
C ILE A 122 -6.80 0.99 18.84
N LYS A 123 -5.87 1.92 18.58
CA LYS A 123 -4.77 2.25 19.47
C LYS A 123 -5.26 3.28 20.47
N MET A 124 -5.35 2.87 21.72
CA MET A 124 -5.55 3.82 22.82
C MET A 124 -4.29 4.65 22.98
N ALA A 125 -4.44 5.95 23.24
CA ALA A 125 -3.33 6.73 23.76
C ALA A 125 -2.98 6.12 25.12
N SER A 126 -1.84 5.44 25.22
CA SER A 126 -1.34 5.05 26.54
C SER A 126 -1.09 6.34 27.32
N ASP A 127 -1.75 6.51 28.46
CA ASP A 127 -1.38 7.52 29.44
C ASP A 127 0.14 7.36 29.69
N LYS A 128 0.87 8.43 29.43
CA LYS A 128 2.33 8.48 29.55
C LYS A 128 2.72 8.76 30.99
#